data_AF-A0A2X4TH34-F1
#
_entry.id   AF-A0A2X4TH34-F1
#
_cell.length_a   1.000
_cell.length_b   1.000
_cell.length_c   1.000
_cell.angle_alpha   90.00
_cell.angle_beta   90.00
_cell.angle_gamma   90.00
#
_symmetry.space_group_name_H-M   'P 1'
#
loop_
_entity.id
_entity.type
_entity.pdbx_description
1 polymer ?
#
loop_
_entity_poly.entity_id
_entity_poly.type
_entity_poly.pdbx_seq_one_letter_code
_entity_poly.pdbx_strand_id
1 'polypeptide(L)'
;MDDVFTEGHGTLYASDGRTRSDAAKKYGSGGLAQGKKYMLSLTWNAPMEAFTEKDQFFHGVGIDGVYLPFHKANQFLGMDALPTFIATT
;
A
#
# COMPACT_ATOMS: atom_id res chain seq x y z
N MET A 1 1.41 -12.72 1.27
CA MET A 1 2.23 -11.53 0.93
C MET A 1 3.60 -11.74 1.52
N ASP A 2 3.67 -12.05 2.81
CA ASP A 2 4.88 -12.35 3.57
C ASP A 2 5.85 -13.28 2.83
N ASP A 3 5.41 -14.47 2.40
CA ASP A 3 6.29 -15.39 1.67
C ASP A 3 6.79 -14.81 0.34
N VAL A 4 5.88 -14.49 -0.58
CA VAL A 4 6.24 -14.07 -1.96
C VAL A 4 7.01 -12.75 -1.98
N PHE A 5 6.64 -11.77 -1.16
CA PHE A 5 7.33 -10.48 -1.14
C PHE A 5 8.72 -10.63 -0.54
N THR A 6 8.88 -11.46 0.50
CA THR A 6 10.18 -11.73 1.13
C THR A 6 11.10 -12.52 0.20
N GLU A 7 10.60 -13.61 -0.40
CA GLU A 7 11.34 -14.38 -1.41
C GLU A 7 11.67 -13.54 -2.66
N GLY A 8 10.91 -12.49 -2.92
CA GLY A 8 11.17 -11.52 -3.98
C GLY A 8 12.37 -10.60 -3.74
N HIS A 9 13.14 -10.76 -2.66
CA HIS A 9 14.36 -9.97 -2.45
C HIS A 9 15.34 -10.14 -3.61
N GLY A 10 15.88 -9.04 -4.14
CA GLY A 10 16.74 -9.00 -5.32
C GLY A 10 16.01 -8.96 -6.66
N THR A 11 14.68 -9.16 -6.69
CA THR A 11 13.88 -9.08 -7.93
C THR A 11 12.70 -8.10 -7.83
N LEU A 12 11.96 -8.11 -6.72
CA LEU A 12 10.84 -7.20 -6.44
C LEU A 12 11.30 -5.96 -5.64
N TYR A 13 12.32 -6.11 -4.80
CA TYR A 13 12.97 -5.01 -4.09
C TYR A 13 14.44 -5.34 -3.81
N ALA A 14 15.30 -4.33 -3.71
CA ALA A 14 16.71 -4.50 -3.39
C ALA A 14 16.99 -4.30 -1.90
N SER A 15 16.32 -3.33 -1.28
CA SER A 15 16.46 -2.97 0.13
C SER A 15 15.30 -2.07 0.57
N ASP A 16 15.39 -1.50 1.77
CA ASP A 16 14.48 -0.44 2.22
C ASP A 16 14.76 0.94 1.59
N GLY A 17 15.77 1.05 0.72
CA GLY A 17 16.15 2.28 0.03
C GLY A 17 17.15 3.17 0.78
N ARG A 18 17.28 3.04 2.10
CA ARG A 18 18.21 3.87 2.88
C ARG A 18 19.66 3.43 2.65
N THR A 19 20.58 4.40 2.72
CA THR A 19 22.02 4.12 2.72
C THR A 19 22.75 5.10 3.63
N ARG A 20 23.86 4.66 4.22
CA ARG A 20 24.74 5.52 5.01
C ARG A 20 25.47 6.57 4.17
N SER A 21 25.66 6.30 2.88
CA SER A 21 26.42 7.17 1.96
C SER A 21 25.58 8.30 1.38
N ASP A 22 24.26 8.23 1.45
CA ASP A 22 23.33 9.22 0.89
C ASP A 22 22.07 9.30 1.77
N ALA A 23 22.02 10.33 2.62
CA ALA A 23 20.91 10.59 3.53
C ALA A 23 19.64 11.09 2.82
N ALA A 24 19.71 11.43 1.52
CA ALA A 24 18.53 11.81 0.75
C ALA A 24 17.64 10.60 0.46
N LYS A 25 18.20 9.39 0.34
CA LYS A 25 17.41 8.17 0.14
C LYS A 25 16.65 7.79 1.41
N LYS A 26 15.33 7.61 1.28
CA LYS A 26 14.40 7.40 2.39
C LYS A 26 13.90 5.96 2.44
N TYR A 27 13.35 5.59 3.59
CA TYR A 27 12.69 4.30 3.76
C TYR A 27 11.56 4.13 2.74
N GLY A 28 11.52 2.98 2.09
CA GLY A 28 10.55 2.63 1.04
C GLY A 28 10.99 2.97 -0.38
N SER A 29 12.20 3.49 -0.61
CA SER A 29 12.67 3.84 -1.96
C SER A 29 13.52 2.77 -2.65
N GLY A 30 13.58 1.56 -2.10
CA GLY A 30 14.46 0.46 -2.56
C GLY A 30 13.77 -0.62 -3.39
N GLY A 31 12.51 -0.40 -3.80
CA GLY A 31 11.79 -1.29 -4.70
C GLY A 31 12.46 -1.45 -6.07
N LEU A 32 12.08 -2.50 -6.80
CA LEU A 32 12.56 -2.79 -8.16
C LEU A 32 11.41 -2.93 -9.18
N ALA A 33 10.17 -2.83 -8.72
CA ALA A 33 8.97 -2.99 -9.53
C ALA A 33 8.39 -1.65 -10.02
N GLN A 34 9.22 -0.62 -10.20
CA GLN A 34 8.77 0.67 -10.71
C GLN A 34 8.09 0.54 -12.08
N GLY A 35 7.08 1.37 -12.32
CA GLY A 35 6.27 1.35 -13.52
C GLY A 35 5.16 0.29 -13.53
N LYS A 36 5.18 -0.68 -12.61
CA LYS A 36 4.05 -1.59 -12.41
C LYS A 36 2.97 -0.92 -11.56
N LYS A 37 1.73 -1.31 -11.82
CA LYS A 37 0.55 -0.83 -11.12
C LYS A 37 -0.14 -1.98 -10.37
N TYR A 38 -0.82 -1.67 -9.28
CA TYR A 38 -1.71 -2.60 -8.57
C TYR A 38 -3.05 -1.91 -8.27
N MET A 39 -4.09 -2.68 -8.00
CA MET A 39 -5.42 -2.19 -7.66
C MET A 39 -6.03 -3.05 -6.56
N LEU A 40 -6.75 -2.43 -5.63
CA LEU A 40 -7.56 -3.15 -4.66
C LEU A 40 -9.01 -3.24 -5.17
N SER A 41 -9.57 -4.45 -5.15
CA SER A 41 -10.97 -4.71 -5.44
C SER A 41 -11.55 -5.42 -4.23
N LEU A 42 -12.37 -4.71 -3.46
CA LEU A 42 -12.77 -5.09 -2.11
C LEU A 42 -14.28 -5.32 -2.02
N THR A 43 -14.68 -6.24 -1.15
CA THR A 43 -16.08 -6.42 -0.76
C THR A 43 -16.18 -6.36 0.76
N TRP A 44 -17.09 -5.55 1.27
CA TRP A 44 -17.29 -5.33 2.71
C TRP A 44 -18.78 -5.33 3.05
N ASN A 45 -19.10 -5.79 4.26
CA ASN A 45 -20.45 -5.67 4.84
C ASN A 45 -20.66 -4.32 5.55
N ALA A 46 -19.62 -3.51 5.71
CA ALA A 46 -19.73 -2.18 6.26
C ALA A 46 -20.22 -1.21 5.18
N PRO A 47 -21.15 -0.29 5.50
CA PRO A 47 -21.60 0.72 4.56
C PRO A 47 -20.49 1.76 4.31
N MET A 48 -20.59 2.52 3.23
CA MET A 48 -19.55 3.48 2.81
C MET A 48 -19.26 4.55 3.88
N GLU A 49 -20.30 5.00 4.58
CA GLU A 49 -20.26 6.04 5.60
C GLU A 49 -19.35 5.68 6.78
N ALA A 50 -19.18 4.37 7.07
CA ALA A 50 -18.25 3.91 8.10
C ALA A 50 -16.81 4.34 7.82
N PHE A 51 -16.45 4.50 6.54
CA PHE A 51 -15.12 4.88 6.08
C PHE A 51 -14.97 6.38 5.87
N THR A 52 -16.03 7.09 5.47
CA THR A 52 -15.98 8.52 5.07
C THR A 52 -16.36 9.49 6.19
N GLU A 53 -17.23 9.10 7.11
CA GLU A 53 -17.71 9.98 8.17
C GLU A 53 -16.74 10.02 9.36
N LYS A 54 -16.44 11.24 9.83
CA LYS A 54 -15.39 11.47 10.85
C LYS A 54 -15.76 10.99 12.25
N ASP A 55 -17.05 10.92 12.54
CA ASP A 55 -17.62 10.48 13.81
C ASP A 55 -17.89 8.97 13.86
N GLN A 56 -17.69 8.26 12.74
CA GLN A 56 -17.82 6.81 12.67
C GLN A 56 -16.49 6.07 12.94
N PHE A 57 -16.56 4.73 12.85
CA PHE A 57 -15.53 3.81 13.32
C PHE A 57 -14.13 4.07 12.75
N PHE A 58 -14.03 4.39 11.44
CA PHE A 58 -12.74 4.65 10.80
C PHE A 58 -12.34 6.13 10.79
N HIS A 59 -13.07 6.99 11.50
CA HIS A 59 -12.73 8.41 11.65
C HIS A 59 -12.55 9.17 10.32
N GLY A 60 -13.29 8.78 9.27
CA GLY A 60 -13.28 9.45 7.98
C GLY A 60 -11.97 9.35 7.19
N VAL A 61 -11.11 8.36 7.48
CA VAL A 61 -9.83 8.19 6.75
C VAL A 61 -10.00 7.62 5.33
N GLY A 62 -11.21 7.17 4.98
CA GLY A 62 -11.51 6.52 3.71
C GLY A 62 -10.96 5.08 3.60
N ILE A 63 -11.36 4.37 2.55
CA ILE A 63 -10.98 2.96 2.37
C ILE A 63 -9.46 2.77 2.20
N ASP A 64 -8.80 3.66 1.44
CA ASP A 64 -7.35 3.59 1.24
C ASP A 64 -6.57 3.92 2.53
N GLY A 65 -7.17 4.70 3.44
CA GLY A 65 -6.62 4.95 4.77
C GLY A 65 -6.67 3.70 5.65
N VAL A 66 -7.78 2.94 5.60
CA VAL A 66 -7.91 1.63 6.28
C VAL A 66 -6.91 0.62 5.71
N TYR A 67 -6.72 0.61 4.39
CA TYR A 67 -5.78 -0.28 3.70
C TYR A 67 -4.36 0.30 3.55
N LEU A 68 -4.02 1.36 4.30
CA LEU A 68 -2.71 2.02 4.21
C LEU A 68 -1.53 1.03 4.32
N PRO A 69 -1.50 0.08 5.27
CA PRO A 69 -0.39 -0.88 5.36
C PRO A 69 -0.26 -1.75 4.10
N PHE A 70 -1.38 -2.15 3.51
CA PHE A 70 -1.40 -2.96 2.28
C PHE A 70 -0.91 -2.14 1.07
N HIS A 71 -1.32 -0.87 0.98
CA HIS A 71 -0.77 0.04 -0.02
C HIS A 71 0.74 0.22 0.14
N LYS A 72 1.22 0.39 1.38
CA LYS A 72 2.64 0.58 1.67
C LYS A 72 3.47 -0.67 1.38
N ALA A 73 2.94 -1.87 1.58
CA ALA A 73 3.63 -3.10 1.20
C ALA A 73 3.89 -3.16 -0.33
N ASN A 74 2.90 -2.80 -1.16
CA ASN A 74 3.07 -2.75 -2.62
C ASN A 74 3.97 -1.58 -3.07
N GLN A 75 3.81 -0.40 -2.44
CA GLN A 75 4.65 0.78 -2.73
C GLN A 75 6.12 0.56 -2.32
N PHE A 76 6.39 -0.27 -1.30
CA PHE A 76 7.75 -0.64 -0.92
C PHE A 76 8.48 -1.39 -2.04
N LEU A 77 7.75 -2.18 -2.83
CA LEU A 77 8.28 -2.81 -4.04
C LEU A 77 8.45 -1.81 -5.21
N GLY A 78 7.95 -0.57 -5.06
CA GLY A 78 8.04 0.49 -6.06
C GLY A 78 6.83 0.59 -7.00
N MET A 79 5.74 -0.13 -6.72
CA MET A 79 4.51 -0.10 -7.54
C MET A 79 3.63 1.11 -7.19
N ASP A 80 2.87 1.62 -8.16
CA ASP A 80 1.86 2.65 -7.90
C ASP A 80 0.43 2.08 -7.86
N ALA A 81 -0.41 2.67 -7.02
CA ALA A 81 -1.82 2.29 -6.92
C ALA A 81 -2.64 2.84 -8.09
N LEU A 82 -3.56 2.03 -8.59
CA LEU A 82 -4.77 2.46 -9.29
C LEU A 82 -5.88 2.75 -8.27
N PRO A 83 -6.93 3.49 -8.65
CA PRO A 83 -8.07 3.74 -7.76
C PRO A 83 -8.68 2.46 -7.23
N THR A 84 -8.90 2.40 -5.91
CA THR A 84 -9.55 1.27 -5.25
C THR A 84 -11.02 1.17 -5.68
N PHE A 85 -11.44 -0.05 -5.99
CA PHE A 85 -12.85 -0.40 -6.14
C PHE A 85 -13.34 -1.09 -4.86
N ILE A 86 -14.52 -0.72 -4.38
CA ILE A 86 -15.16 -1.36 -3.24
C ILE A 86 -16.66 -1.53 -3.49
N ALA A 87 -17.17 -2.72 -3.17
CA ALA A 87 -18.60 -2.99 -3.03
C ALA A 87 -18.96 -3.09 -1.54
N THR A 88 -19.90 -2.26 -1.11
CA THR A 88 -20.46 -2.23 0.24
C THR A 88 -21.94 -2.60 0.22
N THR A 89 -22.49 -3.00 1.37
CA THR A 89 -23.92 -3.21 1.57
C THR A 89 -24.64 -1.93 1.96
#